data_AF-A0A970PLQ7-F1
#
_entry.id   AF-A0A970PLQ7-F1
#
_cell.length_a   1.000
_cell.length_b   1.000
_cell.length_c   1.000
_cell.angle_alpha   90.00
_cell.angle_beta   90.00
_cell.angle_gamma   90.00
#
_symmetry.space_group_name_H-M   'P 1'
#
loop_
_entity.id
_entity.type
_entity.pdbx_description
1 polymer ?
#
loop_
_entity_poly.entity_id
_entity_poly.type
_entity_poly.pdbx_seq_one_letter_code
_entity_poly.pdbx_strand_id
1 'polypeptide(L)'
;MKKIKLIIGLILIGMLLFGCIGLDGTDGRIYLRIDLIDCVRYWDNNDSIPFGFSVNSYYRCFPGSYSFEYETTSGREWSGTYTVTSEKGSPGGFMYDGEDGRDRFYTLACHPNGPSLTYYHQRNDGMGKTIQPQIADEDNIEIIHSDGIYRFHLHASRKPGTQKTKTKI
;
A
#
# COMPACT_ATOMS: atom_id res chain seq x y z
N MET A 1 43.82 14.18 -41.21
CA MET A 1 44.08 13.43 -39.96
C MET A 1 43.83 14.23 -38.67
N LYS A 2 44.29 15.49 -38.54
CA LYS A 2 44.10 16.30 -37.30
C LYS A 2 42.63 16.53 -36.91
N LYS A 3 41.75 16.82 -37.89
CA LYS A 3 40.31 17.04 -37.67
C LYS A 3 39.56 15.79 -37.16
N ILE A 4 39.94 14.61 -37.66
CA ILE A 4 39.35 13.32 -37.22
C ILE A 4 39.75 13.00 -35.77
N LYS A 5 41.02 13.22 -35.40
CA LYS A 5 41.49 13.04 -34.01
C LYS A 5 40.77 13.99 -33.03
N LEU A 6 40.47 15.22 -33.44
CA LEU A 6 39.71 16.19 -32.63
C LEU A 6 38.26 15.73 -32.41
N ILE A 7 37.59 15.26 -33.46
CA ILE A 7 36.21 14.76 -33.38
C ILE A 7 36.13 13.52 -32.47
N ILE A 8 37.07 12.57 -32.62
CA ILE A 8 37.14 11.38 -31.75
C ILE A 8 37.38 11.79 -30.29
N GLY A 9 38.25 12.77 -30.03
CA GLY A 9 38.50 13.29 -28.68
C GLY A 9 37.26 13.91 -28.04
N LEU A 10 36.48 14.69 -28.79
CA LEU A 10 35.23 15.28 -28.29
C LEU A 10 34.15 14.23 -28.02
N ILE A 11 34.06 13.17 -28.85
CA ILE A 11 33.14 12.05 -28.61
C ILE A 11 33.53 11.28 -27.34
N LEU A 12 34.81 10.99 -27.14
CA LEU A 12 35.32 10.32 -25.94
C LEU A 12 35.06 11.14 -24.66
N ILE A 13 35.25 12.47 -24.71
CA ILE A 13 34.92 13.37 -23.60
C ILE A 13 33.41 13.39 -23.35
N GLY A 14 32.59 13.44 -24.40
CA GLY A 14 31.14 13.34 -24.26
C GLY A 14 30.71 12.03 -23.58
N MET A 15 31.24 10.88 -24.02
CA MET A 15 30.93 9.59 -23.42
C MET A 15 31.38 9.47 -21.96
N LEU A 16 32.52 10.08 -21.60
CA LEU A 16 32.98 10.16 -20.21
C LEU A 16 32.08 11.04 -19.33
N LEU A 17 31.54 12.14 -19.87
CA LEU A 17 30.67 13.04 -19.10
C LEU A 17 29.25 12.47 -18.90
N PHE A 18 28.72 11.71 -19.88
CA PHE A 18 27.40 11.08 -19.76
C PHE A 18 27.42 9.72 -19.05
N GLY A 19 28.56 9.01 -19.03
CA GLY A 19 28.70 7.74 -18.31
C GLY A 19 28.85 7.87 -16.79
N CYS A 20 28.91 9.09 -16.26
CA CYS A 20 29.09 9.36 -14.83
C CYS A 20 27.83 9.85 -14.12
N ILE A 21 26.67 9.92 -14.79
CA ILE A 21 25.39 10.22 -14.12
C ILE A 21 24.79 8.88 -13.70
N GLY A 22 24.70 8.66 -12.39
CA GLY A 22 24.05 7.48 -11.83
C GLY A 22 22.54 7.50 -12.03
N LEU A 23 21.92 6.34 -11.91
CA LEU A 23 20.49 6.16 -12.10
C LEU A 23 19.73 6.61 -10.85
N ASP A 24 18.52 7.13 -11.03
CA ASP A 24 17.60 7.35 -9.92
C ASP A 24 17.19 6.00 -9.30
N GLY A 25 17.03 5.99 -7.98
CA GLY A 25 16.47 4.86 -7.27
C GLY A 25 15.01 4.60 -7.67
N THR A 26 14.59 3.35 -7.58
CA THR A 26 13.22 2.95 -7.87
C THR A 26 12.31 3.20 -6.68
N ASP A 27 11.05 3.56 -6.94
CA ASP A 27 10.05 3.71 -5.89
C ASP A 27 9.77 2.37 -5.20
N GLY A 28 9.62 2.46 -3.89
CA GLY A 28 9.23 1.36 -3.03
C GLY A 28 7.86 0.78 -3.36
N ARG A 29 7.68 -0.53 -3.17
CA ARG A 29 6.41 -1.21 -3.48
C ARG A 29 5.56 -1.40 -2.23
N ILE A 30 4.25 -1.24 -2.40
CA ILE A 30 3.27 -1.50 -1.36
C ILE A 30 2.59 -2.82 -1.68
N TYR A 31 2.46 -3.68 -0.69
CA TYR A 31 1.68 -4.91 -0.79
C TYR A 31 0.58 -4.91 0.26
N LEU A 32 -0.64 -5.20 -0.17
CA LEU A 32 -1.82 -5.29 0.70
C LEU A 32 -2.31 -6.73 0.73
N ARG A 33 -2.61 -7.20 1.94
CA ARG A 33 -3.37 -8.42 2.19
C ARG A 33 -4.68 -8.04 2.84
N ILE A 34 -5.77 -8.60 2.36
CA ILE A 34 -7.09 -8.47 2.99
C ILE A 34 -7.32 -9.73 3.81
N ASP A 35 -7.55 -9.56 5.11
CA ASP A 35 -7.89 -10.65 6.02
C ASP A 35 -9.36 -10.52 6.42
N LEU A 36 -10.13 -11.60 6.28
CA LEU A 36 -11.57 -11.60 6.49
C LEU A 36 -11.91 -12.48 7.69
N ILE A 37 -12.30 -11.85 8.80
CA ILE A 37 -12.62 -12.53 10.06
C ILE A 37 -14.12 -12.37 10.30
N ASP A 38 -14.86 -13.48 10.34
CA ASP A 38 -16.32 -13.51 10.47
C ASP A 38 -17.04 -12.60 9.44
N CYS A 39 -16.55 -12.60 8.20
CA CYS A 39 -17.11 -11.84 7.09
C CYS A 39 -17.67 -12.77 6.00
N VAL A 40 -18.82 -12.39 5.43
CA VAL A 40 -19.53 -13.13 4.39
C VAL A 40 -19.39 -12.50 3.01
N ARG A 41 -19.07 -11.20 2.95
CA ARG A 41 -18.90 -10.45 1.69
C ARG A 41 -17.82 -9.39 1.86
N TYR A 42 -17.02 -9.21 0.83
CA TYR A 42 -16.05 -8.14 0.69
C TYR A 42 -16.09 -7.62 -0.75
N TRP A 43 -15.94 -6.33 -0.90
CA TRP A 43 -15.77 -5.65 -2.18
C TRP A 43 -14.78 -4.50 -2.00
N ASP A 44 -13.88 -4.31 -2.96
CA ASP A 44 -13.13 -3.06 -3.10
C ASP A 44 -12.97 -2.69 -4.58
N ASN A 45 -12.52 -1.47 -4.83
CA ASN A 45 -12.22 -0.97 -6.17
C ASN A 45 -10.71 -0.93 -6.46
N ASN A 46 -9.91 -1.71 -5.75
CA ASN A 46 -8.47 -1.77 -5.98
C ASN A 46 -8.18 -2.89 -6.98
N ASP A 47 -7.91 -2.50 -8.23
CA ASP A 47 -7.62 -3.44 -9.34
C ASP A 47 -6.46 -4.41 -9.06
N SER A 48 -5.59 -4.10 -8.09
CA SER A 48 -4.54 -4.99 -7.64
C SER A 48 -5.04 -6.20 -6.83
N ILE A 49 -6.25 -6.12 -6.27
CA ILE A 49 -6.90 -7.18 -5.50
C ILE A 49 -7.87 -7.93 -6.43
N PRO A 50 -7.54 -9.15 -6.87
CA PRO A 50 -8.39 -9.88 -7.81
C PRO A 50 -9.69 -10.33 -7.15
N PHE A 51 -10.74 -10.48 -7.96
CA PHE A 51 -11.96 -11.16 -7.51
C PHE A 51 -11.63 -12.60 -7.05
N GLY A 52 -12.16 -13.00 -5.89
CA GLY A 52 -11.85 -14.30 -5.29
C GLY A 52 -10.42 -14.39 -4.74
N PHE A 53 -9.83 -13.27 -4.32
CA PHE A 53 -8.50 -13.23 -3.70
C PHE A 53 -8.35 -14.23 -2.55
N SER A 54 -7.11 -14.63 -2.30
CA SER A 54 -6.75 -15.44 -1.15
C SER A 54 -6.43 -14.54 0.05
N VAL A 55 -7.09 -14.77 1.18
CA VAL A 55 -6.86 -14.03 2.44
C VAL A 55 -5.43 -14.16 2.99
N ASN A 56 -4.66 -15.14 2.50
CA ASN A 56 -3.27 -15.37 2.90
C ASN A 56 -2.24 -14.78 1.92
N SER A 57 -2.70 -14.04 0.90
CA SER A 57 -1.83 -13.51 -0.14
C SER A 57 -1.69 -12.00 -0.06
N TYR A 58 -0.46 -11.55 -0.24
CA TYR A 58 -0.12 -10.14 -0.43
C TYR A 58 -0.13 -9.80 -1.91
N TYR A 59 -0.85 -8.73 -2.26
CA TYR A 59 -1.01 -8.23 -3.62
C TYR A 59 -0.35 -6.86 -3.75
N ARG A 60 0.42 -6.65 -4.82
CA ARG A 60 1.09 -5.38 -5.06
C ARG A 60 0.07 -4.30 -5.40
N CYS A 61 -0.05 -3.30 -4.54
CA CYS A 61 -0.93 -2.15 -4.71
C CYS A 61 -0.16 -0.95 -5.24
N PHE A 62 -0.81 -0.17 -6.10
CA PHE A 62 -0.28 1.10 -6.56
C PHE A 62 -0.67 2.23 -5.60
N PRO A 63 0.13 3.30 -5.50
CA PRO A 63 -0.27 4.50 -4.77
C PRO A 63 -1.59 5.06 -5.31
N GLY A 64 -2.52 5.40 -4.42
CA GLY A 64 -3.87 5.80 -4.80
C GLY A 64 -4.85 5.74 -3.65
N SER A 65 -6.09 6.17 -3.93
CA SER A 65 -7.21 6.13 -3.00
C SER A 65 -8.25 5.12 -3.49
N TYR A 66 -8.68 4.25 -2.60
CA TYR A 66 -9.56 3.13 -2.88
C TYR A 66 -10.74 3.14 -1.91
N SER A 67 -11.86 2.57 -2.32
CA SER A 67 -13.07 2.35 -1.53
C SER A 67 -13.27 0.86 -1.33
N PHE A 68 -13.77 0.49 -0.16
CA PHE A 68 -14.08 -0.89 0.17
C PHE A 68 -15.37 -0.98 0.99
N GLU A 69 -15.99 -2.15 0.94
CA GLU A 69 -17.15 -2.52 1.73
C GLU A 69 -17.03 -3.97 2.18
N TYR A 70 -17.52 -4.28 3.39
CA TYR A 70 -17.65 -5.66 3.83
C TYR A 70 -18.87 -5.88 4.72
N GLU A 71 -19.35 -7.13 4.71
CA GLU A 71 -20.49 -7.57 5.50
C GLU A 71 -20.06 -8.72 6.41
N THR A 72 -20.41 -8.62 7.68
CA THR A 72 -20.08 -9.61 8.70
C THR A 72 -21.12 -10.72 8.73
N THR A 73 -20.77 -11.89 9.28
CA THR A 73 -21.72 -12.99 9.52
C THR A 73 -22.88 -12.58 10.44
N SER A 74 -22.69 -11.55 11.27
CA SER A 74 -23.74 -10.96 12.11
C SER A 74 -24.68 -9.99 11.38
N GLY A 75 -24.45 -9.74 10.09
CA GLY A 75 -25.23 -8.81 9.27
C GLY A 75 -24.87 -7.33 9.49
N ARG A 76 -23.69 -7.03 10.08
CA ARG A 76 -23.17 -5.67 10.14
C ARG A 76 -22.45 -5.36 8.84
N GLU A 77 -22.69 -4.18 8.31
CA GLU A 77 -22.04 -3.69 7.10
C GLU A 77 -21.10 -2.54 7.44
N TRP A 78 -19.93 -2.55 6.82
CA TRP A 78 -18.93 -1.49 6.91
C TRP A 78 -18.59 -1.01 5.51
N SER A 79 -18.38 0.30 5.36
CA SER A 79 -17.82 0.90 4.15
C SER A 79 -16.75 1.89 4.51
N GLY A 80 -15.76 2.06 3.66
CA GLY A 80 -14.68 2.99 3.92
C GLY A 80 -13.83 3.29 2.70
N THR A 81 -12.83 4.12 2.94
CA THR A 81 -11.79 4.46 1.98
C THR A 81 -10.43 4.25 2.59
N TYR A 82 -9.46 3.82 1.78
CA TYR A 82 -8.06 3.86 2.17
C TYR A 82 -7.19 4.54 1.11
N THR A 83 -6.18 5.29 1.55
CA THR A 83 -5.17 5.90 0.68
C THR A 83 -3.80 5.34 1.02
N VAL A 84 -3.06 4.92 -0.02
CA VAL A 84 -1.70 4.39 0.08
C VAL A 84 -0.70 5.27 -0.64
N THR A 85 0.45 5.51 -0.02
CA THR A 85 1.57 6.28 -0.59
C THR A 85 2.88 5.54 -0.40
N SER A 86 3.69 5.44 -1.45
CA SER A 86 4.95 4.69 -1.47
C SER A 86 6.15 5.57 -1.12
N GLU A 87 7.21 4.95 -0.59
CA GLU A 87 8.53 5.58 -0.46
C GLU A 87 9.10 5.87 -1.85
N LYS A 88 9.50 7.11 -2.09
CA LYS A 88 10.17 7.48 -3.34
C LYS A 88 11.62 7.01 -3.32
N GLY A 89 12.11 6.54 -4.46
CA GLY A 89 13.54 6.38 -4.67
C GLY A 89 14.24 7.74 -4.61
N SER A 90 15.48 7.76 -4.17
CA SER A 90 16.29 8.98 -4.14
C SER A 90 16.90 9.27 -5.53
N PRO A 91 17.16 10.54 -5.87
CA PRO A 91 17.79 10.88 -7.14
C PRO A 91 19.23 10.37 -7.19
N GLY A 92 19.63 9.87 -8.36
CA GLY A 92 21.03 9.60 -8.68
C GLY A 92 21.79 10.90 -8.94
N GLY A 93 23.12 10.80 -8.98
CA GLY A 93 23.97 11.96 -9.22
C GLY A 93 25.31 11.62 -9.83
N PHE A 94 26.23 12.58 -9.81
CA PHE A 94 27.54 12.39 -10.40
C PHE A 94 28.34 11.34 -9.62
N MET A 95 28.61 10.21 -10.27
CA MET A 95 29.32 9.03 -9.75
C MET A 95 28.62 8.27 -8.62
N TYR A 96 27.30 8.42 -8.45
CA TYR A 96 26.52 7.60 -7.53
C TYR A 96 25.09 7.38 -8.04
N ASP A 97 24.57 6.17 -7.83
CA ASP A 97 23.17 5.85 -8.05
C ASP A 97 22.33 6.28 -6.84
N GLY A 98 21.05 6.55 -7.06
CA GLY A 98 20.07 6.78 -6.01
C GLY A 98 19.70 5.48 -5.29
N GLU A 99 19.43 5.58 -4.00
CA GLU A 99 18.86 4.50 -3.19
C GLU A 99 17.39 4.22 -3.58
N ASP A 100 17.06 2.94 -3.72
CA ASP A 100 15.68 2.47 -3.88
C ASP A 100 14.83 2.77 -2.64
N GLY A 101 13.56 3.10 -2.85
CA GLY A 101 12.57 3.08 -1.78
C GLY A 101 12.35 1.65 -1.29
N ARG A 102 12.03 1.47 0.00
CA ARG A 102 11.83 0.13 0.57
C ARG A 102 10.51 -0.46 0.11
N ASP A 103 10.28 -1.72 0.41
CA ASP A 103 8.96 -2.33 0.26
C ASP A 103 8.19 -2.27 1.60
N ARG A 104 6.86 -2.23 1.52
CA ARG A 104 6.00 -2.27 2.71
C ARG A 104 4.83 -3.23 2.53
N PHE A 105 4.55 -3.99 3.57
CA PHE A 105 3.46 -4.96 3.62
C PHE A 105 2.42 -4.52 4.64
N TYR A 106 1.16 -4.43 4.22
CA TYR A 106 0.02 -4.11 5.07
C TYR A 106 -0.98 -5.26 5.07
N THR A 107 -1.51 -5.59 6.25
CA THR A 107 -2.71 -6.42 6.39
C THR A 107 -3.85 -5.52 6.84
N LEU A 108 -4.89 -5.43 6.02
CA LEU A 108 -6.19 -4.86 6.39
C LEU A 108 -7.09 -6.00 6.83
N ALA A 109 -7.31 -6.12 8.13
CA ALA A 109 -8.19 -7.13 8.69
C ALA A 109 -9.60 -6.55 8.87
N CYS A 110 -10.58 -7.16 8.22
CA CYS A 110 -11.99 -6.82 8.31
C CYS A 110 -12.65 -7.75 9.32
N HIS A 111 -13.25 -7.19 10.37
CA HIS A 111 -13.90 -7.97 11.44
C HIS A 111 -15.16 -7.28 11.99
N PRO A 112 -15.97 -7.96 12.84
CA PRO A 112 -17.27 -7.44 13.28
C PRO A 112 -17.28 -6.13 14.06
N ASN A 113 -16.13 -5.74 14.61
CA ASN A 113 -15.94 -4.52 15.38
C ASN A 113 -15.31 -3.38 14.55
N GLY A 114 -15.24 -3.55 13.23
CA GLY A 114 -14.61 -2.61 12.32
C GLY A 114 -13.26 -3.11 11.79
N PRO A 115 -12.63 -2.40 10.85
CA PRO A 115 -11.34 -2.81 10.30
C PRO A 115 -10.17 -2.49 11.22
N SER A 116 -9.09 -3.26 11.11
CA SER A 116 -7.79 -2.98 11.74
C SER A 116 -6.65 -3.10 10.73
N LEU A 117 -5.53 -2.43 11.04
CA LEU A 117 -4.39 -2.34 10.13
C LEU A 117 -3.10 -2.74 10.85
N THR A 118 -2.36 -3.66 10.22
CA THR A 118 -1.05 -4.11 10.70
C THR A 118 -0.04 -3.95 9.57
N TYR A 119 1.15 -3.43 9.87
CA TYR A 119 2.23 -3.34 8.88
C TYR A 119 3.43 -4.22 9.25
N TYR A 120 4.19 -4.61 8.23
CA TYR A 120 5.41 -5.41 8.33
C TYR A 120 6.49 -4.82 7.42
N HIS A 121 7.75 -4.86 7.88
CA HIS A 121 8.89 -4.44 7.07
C HIS A 121 9.28 -5.50 6.03
N GLN A 122 8.98 -6.77 6.31
CA GLN A 122 9.18 -7.89 5.40
C GLN A 122 7.96 -8.83 5.44
N ARG A 123 7.72 -9.56 4.35
CA ARG A 123 6.56 -10.47 4.23
C ARG A 123 6.42 -11.46 5.39
N ASN A 124 7.55 -11.98 5.89
CA ASN A 124 7.60 -13.05 6.89
C ASN A 124 8.25 -12.58 8.21
N ASP A 125 8.25 -11.28 8.49
CA ASP A 125 8.92 -10.69 9.66
C ASP A 125 8.36 -11.26 10.99
N GLY A 126 7.12 -11.76 10.99
CA GLY A 126 6.43 -12.27 12.20
C GLY A 126 6.12 -11.19 13.24
N MET A 127 6.87 -10.08 13.22
CA MET A 127 6.78 -8.91 14.09
C MET A 127 5.90 -7.81 13.49
N GLY A 128 4.67 -8.18 13.13
CA GLY A 128 3.69 -7.20 12.66
C GLY A 128 3.40 -6.14 13.72
N LYS A 129 3.32 -4.88 13.29
CA LYS A 129 2.96 -3.76 14.16
C LYS A 129 1.55 -3.31 13.86
N THR A 130 0.63 -3.58 14.79
CA THR A 130 -0.75 -3.10 14.71
C THR A 130 -0.78 -1.60 14.95
N ILE A 131 -1.38 -0.86 14.02
CA ILE A 131 -1.54 0.59 14.13
C ILE A 131 -2.79 0.88 14.94
N GLN A 132 -2.63 1.67 16.01
CA GLN A 132 -3.76 2.06 16.83
C GLN A 132 -4.61 3.11 16.09
N PRO A 133 -5.94 2.96 16.11
CA PRO A 133 -6.84 3.94 15.52
C PRO A 133 -6.73 5.29 16.24
N GLN A 134 -6.84 6.38 15.48
CA GLN A 134 -6.98 7.73 16.04
C GLN A 134 -8.43 7.99 16.49
N ILE A 135 -9.39 7.43 15.76
CA ILE A 135 -10.82 7.41 16.09
C ILE A 135 -11.27 5.97 16.06
N ALA A 136 -11.93 5.53 17.14
CA ALA A 136 -12.56 4.22 17.25
C ALA A 136 -13.79 4.34 18.15
N ASP A 137 -14.89 4.81 17.57
CA ASP A 137 -16.21 4.70 18.18
C ASP A 137 -16.98 3.52 17.56
N GLU A 138 -18.23 3.30 17.99
CA GLU A 138 -19.00 2.13 17.57
C GLU A 138 -19.31 2.11 16.06
N ASP A 139 -19.31 3.28 15.44
CA ASP A 139 -19.73 3.49 14.06
C ASP A 139 -18.60 4.01 13.16
N ASN A 140 -17.51 4.55 13.70
CA ASN A 140 -16.45 5.18 12.93
C ASN A 140 -15.06 4.75 13.38
N ILE A 141 -14.24 4.39 12.41
CA ILE A 141 -12.83 4.05 12.60
C ILE A 141 -11.96 4.89 11.66
N GLU A 142 -10.97 5.56 12.23
CA GLU A 142 -9.92 6.26 11.49
C GLU A 142 -8.55 5.73 11.93
N ILE A 143 -7.77 5.21 10.98
CA ILE A 143 -6.41 4.73 11.19
C ILE A 143 -5.48 5.51 10.28
N ILE A 144 -4.49 6.17 10.86
CA ILE A 144 -3.44 6.86 10.12
C ILE A 144 -2.10 6.26 10.53
N HIS A 145 -1.50 5.52 9.61
CA HIS A 145 -0.10 5.18 9.68
C HIS A 145 0.71 6.18 8.87
N SER A 146 1.68 6.81 9.52
CA SER A 146 2.65 7.71 8.89
C SER A 146 3.99 7.57 9.61
N ASP A 147 4.95 6.89 9.00
CA ASP A 147 6.32 6.75 9.53
C ASP A 147 7.31 7.73 8.86
N GLY A 148 6.77 8.81 8.29
CA GLY A 148 7.52 9.82 7.52
C GLY A 148 7.83 9.40 6.09
N ILE A 149 7.46 8.16 5.72
CA ILE A 149 7.94 7.49 4.52
C ILE A 149 6.79 6.84 3.77
N TYR A 150 5.96 6.07 4.48
CA TYR A 150 4.68 5.59 3.97
C TYR A 150 3.54 6.30 4.67
N ARG A 151 2.45 6.46 3.92
CA ARG A 151 1.16 6.84 4.48
C ARG A 151 0.12 5.80 4.12
N PHE A 152 -0.56 5.29 5.14
CA PHE A 152 -1.80 4.53 4.99
C PHE A 152 -2.87 5.24 5.82
N HIS A 153 -3.85 5.81 5.14
CA HIS A 153 -4.98 6.48 5.80
C HIS A 153 -6.24 5.67 5.50
N LEU A 154 -6.80 5.06 6.53
CA LEU A 154 -8.05 4.32 6.49
C LEU A 154 -9.13 5.13 7.22
N HIS A 155 -10.28 5.28 6.59
CA HIS A 155 -11.49 5.75 7.22
C HIS A 155 -12.62 4.77 6.91
N ALA A 156 -13.34 4.31 7.92
CA ALA A 156 -14.43 3.36 7.78
C ALA A 156 -15.60 3.73 8.69
N SER A 157 -16.82 3.55 8.18
CA SER A 157 -18.06 3.77 8.90
C SER A 157 -18.96 2.54 8.84
N ARG A 158 -19.61 2.20 9.96
CA ARG A 158 -20.67 1.19 10.01
C ARG A 158 -21.91 1.73 9.31
N LYS A 159 -22.47 0.97 8.37
CA LYS A 159 -23.73 1.35 7.72
C LYS A 159 -24.90 1.15 8.71
N PRO A 160 -25.89 2.04 8.74
CA PRO A 160 -27.09 1.87 9.56
C PRO A 160 -27.77 0.54 9.21
N GLY A 161 -27.84 -0.39 10.16
CA GLY A 161 -28.34 -1.72 9.88
C GLY A 161 -29.86 -1.74 9.68
N THR A 162 -30.32 -2.33 8.58
CA THR A 162 -31.59 -3.07 8.59
C THR A 162 -31.36 -4.33 9.42
N GLN A 163 -31.71 -4.32 10.71
CA GLN A 163 -31.72 -5.55 11.51
C GLN A 163 -32.63 -6.56 10.82
N LYS A 164 -32.05 -7.59 10.20
CA LYS A 164 -32.82 -8.79 9.86
C LYS A 164 -33.14 -9.48 11.17
N THR A 165 -34.33 -9.21 11.69
CA THR A 165 -34.91 -9.91 12.82
C THR A 165 -34.80 -11.40 12.53
N LYS A 166 -34.05 -12.14 13.34
CA LYS A 166 -34.05 -13.60 13.29
C LYS A 166 -35.48 -14.05 13.60
N THR A 167 -36.26 -14.36 12.57
CA THR A 167 -37.48 -15.15 12.72
C THR A 167 -37.04 -16.51 13.26
N LYS A 168 -37.28 -16.74 14.55
CA LYS A 168 -37.26 -18.09 15.12
C LYS A 168 -38.33 -18.90 14.38
N ILE A 169 -37.91 -19.96 13.68
CA ILE A 169 -38.78 -21.06 13.27
C ILE A 169 -38.75 -22.08 14.41
#